data_AF-A0AAU5NMN3-F1
#
_entry.id   AF-A0AAU5NMN3-F1
#
_cell.length_a   1.000
_cell.length_b   1.000
_cell.length_c   1.000
_cell.angle_alpha   90.00
_cell.angle_beta   90.00
_cell.angle_gamma   90.00
#
_symmetry.space_group_name_H-M   'P 1'
#
loop_
_entity.id
_entity.type
_entity.pdbx_description
1 polymer ?
#
loop_
_entity_poly.entity_id
_entity_poly.type
_entity_poly.pdbx_seq_one_letter_code
_entity_poly.pdbx_strand_id
1 'polypeptide(L)' 'MATAEEYERVLRKAEFGGKLNQQELDLLKRLYREVGERGNRARKIIDG' A
#
# COMPACT_ATOMS: atom_id res chain seq x y z
N MET A 1 -15.80 0.42 -3.01
CA MET A 1 -14.93 -0.64 -2.44
C MET A 1 -13.65 -0.62 -3.24
N ALA A 2 -12.49 -0.42 -2.62
CA ALA A 2 -11.24 -0.50 -3.35
C ALA A 2 -11.04 -1.94 -3.83
N THR A 3 -10.82 -2.13 -5.12
CA THR A 3 -10.63 -3.48 -5.69
C THR A 3 -9.24 -4.01 -5.33
N ALA A 4 -9.08 -5.33 -5.32
CA ALA A 4 -7.77 -5.96 -5.07
C ALA A 4 -6.67 -5.41 -5.99
N GLU A 5 -7.03 -5.01 -7.21
CA GLU A 5 -6.15 -4.38 -8.19
C GLU A 5 -5.68 -2.98 -7.78
N GLU A 6 -6.54 -2.17 -7.15
CA GLU A 6 -6.13 -0.85 -6.64
C GLU A 6 -5.09 -0.98 -5.54
N TYR A 7 -5.27 -1.93 -4.61
CA TYR A 7 -4.29 -2.19 -3.57
C TYR A 7 -2.93 -2.64 -4.13
N GLU A 8 -2.92 -3.54 -5.09
CA GLU A 8 -1.66 -3.97 -5.75
C GLU A 8 -1.00 -2.83 -6.53
N ARG A 9 -1.79 -2.00 -7.21
CA ARG A 9 -1.27 -0.84 -7.94
C ARG A 9 -0.62 0.17 -6.99
N VAL A 10 -1.27 0.46 -5.86
CA VAL A 10 -0.73 1.35 -4.82
C VAL A 10 0.55 0.79 -4.23
N LEU A 11 0.56 -0.51 -3.87
CA LEU A 11 1.75 -1.19 -3.36
C LEU A 11 2.91 -1.10 -4.34
N ARG A 12 2.71 -1.50 -5.61
CA ARG A 12 3.77 -1.41 -6.62
C ARG A 12 4.25 0.03 -6.80
N LYS A 13 3.33 0.98 -6.94
CA LYS A 13 3.70 2.39 -7.11
C LYS A 13 4.56 2.88 -5.95
N ALA A 14 4.23 2.50 -4.73
CA ALA A 14 4.97 2.86 -3.54
C ALA A 14 6.34 2.15 -3.45
N GLU A 15 6.42 0.86 -3.81
CA GLU A 15 7.67 0.08 -3.89
C GLU A 15 8.67 0.67 -4.91
N PHE A 16 8.17 1.19 -6.03
CA PHE A 16 9.00 1.85 -7.05
C PHE A 16 9.29 3.33 -6.75
N GLY A 17 8.96 3.83 -5.55
CA GLY A 17 9.23 5.21 -5.13
C GLY A 17 8.31 6.26 -5.77
N GLY A 18 7.17 5.85 -6.32
CA GLY A 18 6.17 6.74 -6.87
C GLY A 18 5.47 7.57 -5.80
N LYS A 19 5.25 8.87 -6.07
CA LYS A 19 4.45 9.72 -5.18
C LYS A 19 3.02 9.21 -5.10
N LEU A 20 2.60 8.87 -3.88
CA LEU A 20 1.24 8.49 -3.56
C LEU A 20 0.39 9.71 -3.24
N ASN A 21 -0.84 9.73 -3.77
CA ASN A 21 -1.85 10.71 -3.41
C ASN A 21 -2.48 10.36 -2.04
N GLN A 22 -3.21 11.31 -1.46
CA GLN A 22 -3.83 11.14 -0.13
C GLN A 22 -4.73 9.89 -0.02
N GLN A 23 -5.49 9.57 -1.08
CA GLN A 23 -6.30 8.34 -1.14
C GLN A 23 -5.44 7.07 -1.16
N GLU A 24 -4.36 7.07 -1.94
CA GLU A 24 -3.44 5.93 -2.04
C GLU A 24 -2.70 5.72 -0.71
N LEU A 25 -2.34 6.81 -0.02
CA LEU A 25 -1.77 6.76 1.33
C LEU A 25 -2.76 6.19 2.35
N ASP A 26 -4.04 6.54 2.28
CA ASP A 26 -5.06 5.97 3.17
C ASP A 26 -5.21 4.46 2.94
N LEU A 27 -5.21 4.04 1.67
CA LEU A 27 -5.21 2.62 1.28
C LEU A 27 -3.98 1.90 1.80
N LEU A 28 -2.78 2.48 1.63
CA LEU A 28 -1.54 1.90 2.11
C LEU A 28 -1.53 1.76 3.65
N LYS A 29 -2.06 2.74 4.37
CA LYS A 29 -2.21 2.68 5.84
C LYS A 29 -3.23 1.64 6.29
N ARG A 30 -4.29 1.40 5.53
CA ARG A 30 -5.22 0.30 5.80
C ARG A 30 -4.52 -1.04 5.60
N LEU A 31 -3.80 -1.21 4.49
CA LEU A 31 -3.01 -2.41 4.20
C LEU A 31 -1.95 -2.64 5.29
N TYR A 32 -1.27 -1.60 5.75
CA TYR A 32 -0.27 -1.67 6.83
C TYR A 32 -0.82 -2.36 8.10
N ARG A 33 -2.10 -2.17 8.40
CA ARG A 33 -2.79 -2.78 9.55
C ARG A 33 -3.28 -4.20 9.28
N GLU A 34 -3.39 -4.61 8.02
CA GLU A 34 -3.75 -6.00 7.68
C GLU A 34 -2.64 -6.98 8.04
N VAL A 35 -3.05 -8.18 8.41
CA VAL A 35 -2.17 -9.32 8.65
C VAL A 35 -2.11 -10.14 7.36
N GLY A 36 -0.93 -10.23 6.75
CA GLY A 36 -0.73 -10.97 5.52
C GLY A 36 0.37 -10.37 4.63
N GLU A 37 0.54 -10.93 3.43
CA GLU A 37 1.61 -10.53 2.50
C GLU A 37 1.50 -9.05 2.10
N ARG A 38 0.29 -8.57 1.79
CA ARG A 38 0.04 -7.17 1.41
C ARG A 38 0.38 -6.19 2.54
N GLY A 39 0.05 -6.54 3.78
CA GLY A 39 0.36 -5.71 4.94
C GLY A 39 1.85 -5.70 5.28
N ASN A 40 2.53 -6.84 5.13
CA ASN A 40 3.99 -6.91 5.25
C ASN A 40 4.69 -6.05 4.19
N ARG A 41 4.21 -6.05 2.95
CA ARG A 41 4.72 -5.17 1.89
C ARG A 41 4.48 -3.70 2.22
N ALA A 42 3.26 -3.34 2.64
CA ALA A 42 2.96 -1.97 3.06
C ALA A 42 3.85 -1.48 4.22
N ARG A 43 4.11 -2.32 5.23
CA ARG A 43 5.06 -2.04 6.32
C ARG A 43 6.46 -1.80 5.80
N LYS A 44 6.97 -2.69 4.94
CA LYS A 44 8.30 -2.55 4.35
C LYS A 44 8.47 -1.23 3.58
N ILE A 45 7.40 -0.69 3.00
CA ILE A 45 7.45 0.57 2.26
C ILE A 45 7.38 1.80 3.19
N ILE A 46 6.70 1.69 4.35
CA ILE A 46 6.53 2.79 5.29
C ILE A 46 7.67 2.85 6.32
N ASP A 47 8.08 1.70 6.86
CA ASP A 47 9.12 1.57 7.88
C ASP A 47 10.53 1.37 7.30
N GLY A 48 10.62 0.99 6.02
CA GLY A 48 11.88 0.65 5.32
C GLY A 48 12.49 1.78 4.51
#